data_AF-A0A9X8JIN1-F1
#
_entry.id   AF-A0A9X8JIN1-F1
#
_cell.length_a   1.000
_cell.length_b   1.000
_cell.length_c   1.000
_cell.angle_alpha   90.00
_cell.angle_beta   90.00
_cell.angle_gamma   90.00
#
_symmetry.space_group_name_H-M   'P 1'
#
loop_
_entity.id
_entity.type
_entity.pdbx_description
1 polymer ?
#
loop_
_entity_poly.entity_id
_entity_poly.type
_entity_poly.pdbx_seq_one_letter_code
_entity_poly.pdbx_strand_id
1 'polypeptide(L)'
;MSISGSVGVGGRNHYSDVKTVQQLLQRNGFPQLRDDGRMGPKTIEAIKRYQSRFMSRPDGVIDIHGKTWSSLMRGSVSGNASVRPAVPPVNNPLSGPLVVCAGQVTFDAEGDDSSSSRYFSRHIHWPEKMESGVTIGRGYDLGSRSEASVSSQLQAAGVPVNQATMIARGAGLKGDLARRFVLNNQNSIGTISHQQQINLFEAIYPTYVQRAQTNYNNYTDGQPGKVGWEHLHPAIRDIMVDFVYQGWTKGPRPMMAGMTNDFDTLIHYIENTPAMREGEAGRRRANYLRKNR
;
A
#
# COMPACT_ATOMS: atom_id res chain seq x y z
N MET A 1 15.73 4.56 10.75
CA MET A 1 14.27 4.36 10.66
C MET A 1 13.63 5.35 11.63
N SER A 2 12.69 6.18 11.19
CA SER A 2 11.96 7.15 12.01
C SER A 2 10.52 7.24 11.54
N ILE A 3 9.58 7.46 12.45
CA ILE A 3 8.21 7.88 12.11
C ILE A 3 8.18 9.37 11.76
N SER A 4 7.24 9.77 10.90
CA SER A 4 7.03 11.15 10.42
C SER A 4 5.99 11.95 11.21
N GLY A 5 5.16 11.26 12.01
CA GLY A 5 4.09 11.79 12.83
C GLY A 5 3.85 10.92 14.05
N SER A 6 3.08 11.43 15.03
CA SER A 6 2.70 10.63 16.20
C SER A 6 1.79 9.47 15.82
N VAL A 7 1.97 8.33 16.48
CA VAL A 7 1.21 7.09 16.24
C VAL A 7 0.51 6.67 17.52
N GLY A 8 -0.78 6.34 17.45
CA GLY A 8 -1.58 5.93 18.60
C GLY A 8 -2.84 6.77 18.78
N VAL A 9 -3.35 6.80 20.01
CA VAL A 9 -4.62 7.48 20.35
C VAL A 9 -4.54 8.97 20.02
N GLY A 10 -5.38 9.46 19.09
CA GLY A 10 -5.36 10.87 18.68
C GLY A 10 -4.09 11.32 17.94
N GLY A 11 -3.20 10.38 17.59
CA GLY A 11 -2.01 10.66 16.80
C GLY A 11 -2.33 10.92 15.33
N ARG A 12 -1.34 11.41 14.58
CA ARG A 12 -1.47 11.58 13.12
C ARG A 12 -1.74 10.27 12.38
N ASN A 13 -1.24 9.16 12.92
CA ASN A 13 -1.51 7.82 12.44
C ASN A 13 -1.27 7.63 10.94
N HIS A 14 -0.22 8.27 10.41
CA HIS A 14 0.19 8.04 9.03
C HIS A 14 0.44 6.55 8.83
N TYR A 15 -0.13 5.99 7.77
CA TYR A 15 -0.10 4.56 7.50
C TYR A 15 1.31 3.94 7.64
N SER A 16 2.33 4.60 7.05
CA SER A 16 3.73 4.14 7.12
C SER A 16 4.29 4.13 8.54
N ASP A 17 3.89 5.10 9.35
CA ASP A 17 4.32 5.24 10.74
C ASP A 17 3.64 4.17 11.61
N VAL A 18 2.33 3.96 11.39
CA VAL A 18 1.58 2.89 12.06
C VAL A 18 2.17 1.53 11.74
N LYS A 19 2.46 1.25 10.46
CA LYS A 19 3.08 -0.01 10.05
C LYS A 19 4.46 -0.20 10.67
N THR A 20 5.29 0.85 10.67
CA THR A 20 6.61 0.83 11.33
C THR A 20 6.47 0.51 12.82
N VAL A 21 5.53 1.16 13.52
CA VAL A 21 5.26 0.90 14.93
C VAL A 21 4.75 -0.52 15.16
N GLN A 22 3.84 -1.03 14.33
CA GLN A 22 3.34 -2.40 14.44
C GLN A 22 4.47 -3.43 14.27
N GLN A 23 5.37 -3.23 13.31
CA GLN A 23 6.55 -4.09 13.12
C GLN A 23 7.50 -4.04 14.32
N LEU A 24 7.71 -2.84 14.89
CA LEU A 24 8.51 -2.70 16.11
C LEU A 24 7.82 -3.38 17.30
N LEU A 25 6.51 -3.26 17.45
CA LEU A 25 5.75 -3.94 18.50
C LEU A 25 5.82 -5.46 18.35
N GLN A 26 5.71 -5.99 17.13
CA GLN A 26 5.88 -7.43 16.86
C GLN A 26 7.23 -7.94 17.41
N ARG A 27 8.32 -7.23 17.09
CA ARG A 27 9.67 -7.55 17.59
C ARG A 27 9.82 -7.38 19.10
N ASN A 28 8.98 -6.56 19.71
CA ASN A 28 9.02 -6.22 21.13
C ASN A 28 7.96 -6.97 21.96
N GLY A 29 7.53 -8.15 21.51
CA GLY A 29 6.67 -9.06 22.27
C GLY A 29 5.19 -9.02 21.92
N PHE A 30 4.84 -8.54 20.72
CA PHE A 30 3.48 -8.62 20.16
C PHE A 30 3.45 -9.32 18.79
N PRO A 31 4.03 -10.53 18.63
CA PRO A 31 4.18 -11.18 17.32
C PRO A 31 2.84 -11.49 16.63
N GLN A 32 1.74 -11.51 17.37
CA GLN A 32 0.38 -11.71 16.86
C GLN A 32 -0.26 -10.44 16.28
N LEU A 33 0.33 -9.27 16.48
CA LEU A 33 -0.18 -8.02 15.95
C LEU A 33 0.02 -8.01 14.43
N ARG A 34 -1.00 -7.60 13.66
CA ARG A 34 -0.84 -7.40 12.21
C ARG A 34 -0.14 -6.06 11.98
N ASP A 35 0.77 -6.01 11.01
CA ASP A 35 1.42 -4.77 10.55
C ASP A 35 0.67 -4.17 9.36
N ASP A 36 -0.65 -4.07 9.50
CA ASP A 36 -1.58 -3.66 8.45
C ASP A 36 -1.64 -2.14 8.22
N GLY A 37 -0.83 -1.36 8.93
CA GLY A 37 -0.81 0.10 8.89
C GLY A 37 -2.07 0.75 9.45
N ARG A 38 -2.98 -0.02 10.08
CA ARG A 38 -4.24 0.48 10.63
C ARG A 38 -4.11 0.75 12.12
N MET A 39 -4.51 1.95 12.54
CA MET A 39 -4.62 2.29 13.96
C MET A 39 -5.94 1.78 14.55
N GLY A 40 -6.03 0.45 14.66
CA GLY A 40 -7.18 -0.23 15.25
C GLY A 40 -7.04 -0.49 16.76
N PRO A 41 -8.10 -0.95 17.43
CA PRO A 41 -8.09 -1.23 18.87
C PRO A 41 -6.97 -2.17 19.32
N LYS A 42 -6.63 -3.17 18.50
CA LYS A 42 -5.52 -4.11 18.79
C LYS A 42 -4.15 -3.43 18.78
N THR A 43 -3.93 -2.51 17.84
CA THR A 43 -2.69 -1.73 17.76
C THR A 43 -2.58 -0.78 18.95
N ILE A 44 -3.66 -0.07 19.29
CA ILE A 44 -3.72 0.82 20.45
C ILE A 44 -3.45 0.04 21.75
N GLU A 45 -4.07 -1.12 21.91
CA GLU A 45 -3.84 -1.98 23.08
C GLU A 45 -2.40 -2.47 23.15
N ALA A 46 -1.80 -2.87 22.02
CA ALA A 46 -0.40 -3.27 21.97
C ALA A 46 0.54 -2.11 22.36
N ILE A 47 0.26 -0.88 21.91
CA ILE A 47 1.02 0.32 22.32
C ILE A 47 0.91 0.52 23.83
N LYS A 48 -0.30 0.52 24.40
CA LYS A 48 -0.52 0.71 25.84
C LYS A 48 0.16 -0.38 26.68
N ARG A 49 0.06 -1.65 26.26
CA ARG A 49 0.73 -2.78 26.92
C ARG A 49 2.26 -2.71 26.81
N TYR A 50 2.79 -2.16 25.72
CA TYR A 50 4.23 -1.95 25.61
C TYR A 50 4.70 -0.84 26.56
N GLN A 51 3.98 0.29 26.59
CA GLN A 51 4.27 1.44 27.43
C GLN A 51 4.18 1.11 28.94
N SER A 52 3.25 0.25 29.35
CA SER A 52 3.10 -0.12 30.77
C SER A 52 4.34 -0.76 31.38
N ARG A 53 5.29 -1.23 30.56
CA ARG A 53 6.58 -1.75 31.00
C ARG A 53 7.50 -0.69 31.61
N PHE A 54 7.29 0.60 31.28
CA PHE A 54 8.16 1.70 31.72
C PHE A 54 7.44 3.03 31.97
N MET A 55 6.10 3.08 31.84
CA MET A 55 5.27 4.26 32.10
C MET A 55 4.21 3.92 33.14
N SER A 56 4.07 4.77 34.16
CA SER A 56 3.01 4.64 35.18
C SER A 56 1.61 4.96 34.64
N ARG A 57 1.52 5.72 33.53
CA ARG A 57 0.27 6.05 32.83
C ARG A 57 0.44 5.84 31.32
N PRO A 58 0.16 4.63 30.80
CA PRO A 58 0.18 4.35 29.37
C PRO A 58 -0.87 5.18 28.63
N ASP A 59 -0.43 6.16 27.85
CA ASP A 59 -1.28 7.09 27.11
C ASP A 59 -1.75 6.51 25.76
N GLY A 60 -1.07 5.47 25.26
CA GLY A 60 -1.35 4.88 23.96
C GLY A 60 -0.84 5.73 22.79
N VAL A 61 0.13 6.64 23.01
CA VAL A 61 0.70 7.53 21.99
C VAL A 61 2.22 7.37 21.88
N ILE A 62 2.71 7.34 20.65
CA ILE A 62 4.14 7.25 20.32
C ILE A 62 4.51 8.51 19.55
N ASP A 63 5.18 9.42 20.23
CA ASP A 63 5.78 10.61 19.63
C ASP A 63 7.11 10.28 18.94
N ILE A 64 7.42 11.03 17.88
CA ILE A 64 8.60 10.85 17.01
C ILE A 64 9.92 10.84 17.82
N HIS A 65 10.00 11.65 18.87
CA HIS A 65 11.16 11.73 19.76
C HIS A 65 10.83 11.30 21.20
N GLY A 66 9.71 10.58 21.36
CA GLY A 66 9.20 10.17 22.65
C GLY A 66 9.94 8.97 23.25
N LYS A 67 9.80 8.79 24.56
CA LYS A 67 10.39 7.67 25.31
C LYS A 67 10.01 6.30 24.73
N THR A 68 8.75 6.15 24.32
CA THR A 68 8.22 4.92 23.72
C THR A 68 8.92 4.58 22.41
N TRP A 69 9.13 5.58 21.53
CA TRP A 69 9.86 5.42 20.27
C TRP A 69 11.31 4.98 20.51
N SER A 70 12.03 5.67 21.40
CA SER A 70 13.41 5.29 21.73
C SER A 70 13.50 3.89 22.33
N SER A 71 12.51 3.50 23.15
CA SER A 71 12.45 2.17 23.77
C SER A 71 12.25 1.07 22.72
N LEU A 72 11.29 1.24 21.79
CA LEU A 72 11.03 0.29 20.70
C LEU A 72 12.27 0.09 19.81
N MET A 73 12.98 1.18 19.53
CA MET A 73 14.21 1.15 18.75
C MET A 73 15.34 0.43 19.49
N ARG A 74 15.53 0.67 20.80
CA ARG A 74 16.56 -0.03 21.60
C ARG A 74 16.30 -1.53 21.71
N GLY A 75 15.05 -1.94 21.91
CA GLY A 75 14.66 -3.36 21.93
C GLY A 75 14.86 -4.07 20.58
N SER A 76 14.98 -3.33 19.47
CA SER A 76 15.32 -3.88 18.16
C SER A 76 16.82 -4.05 17.93
N VAL A 77 17.69 -3.53 18.80
CA VAL A 77 19.16 -3.54 18.61
C VAL A 77 19.86 -4.53 19.53
N SER A 78 19.26 -4.91 20.67
CA SER A 78 19.84 -5.88 21.61
C SER A 78 18.96 -7.11 21.75
N GLY A 79 19.30 -8.17 21.01
CA GLY A 79 18.59 -9.44 21.09
C GLY A 79 19.11 -10.48 20.12
N ASN A 80 20.29 -11.04 20.42
CA ASN A 80 20.81 -12.27 19.84
C ASN A 80 20.03 -13.49 20.39
N ALA A 81 18.70 -13.41 20.38
CA ALA A 81 17.83 -14.56 20.59
C ALA A 81 17.60 -15.15 19.21
N SER A 82 18.04 -16.40 19.03
CA SER A 82 17.67 -17.26 17.92
C SER A 82 16.15 -17.33 17.82
N VAL A 83 15.55 -16.35 17.13
CA VAL A 83 14.34 -16.58 16.38
C VAL A 83 14.79 -17.62 15.37
N ARG A 84 14.51 -18.89 15.67
CA ARG A 84 14.43 -19.95 14.67
C ARG A 84 13.84 -19.25 13.45
N PRO A 85 14.54 -19.17 12.30
CA PRO A 85 14.02 -18.40 11.18
C PRO A 85 12.59 -18.87 11.00
N ALA A 86 11.63 -17.96 11.17
CA ALA A 86 10.37 -18.15 10.47
C ALA A 86 10.87 -18.36 9.05
N VAL A 87 10.76 -19.61 8.58
CA VAL A 87 11.20 -20.04 7.26
C VAL A 87 10.90 -18.85 6.36
N PRO A 88 11.91 -18.21 5.72
CA PRO A 88 11.66 -17.03 4.88
C PRO A 88 10.43 -17.39 4.09
N PRO A 89 9.32 -16.61 4.21
CA PRO A 89 7.98 -17.06 3.83
C PRO A 89 8.18 -17.74 2.51
N VAL A 90 7.99 -19.07 2.50
CA VAL A 90 8.41 -19.92 1.39
C VAL A 90 8.06 -19.12 0.16
N ASN A 91 9.06 -18.75 -0.64
CA ASN A 91 8.87 -18.01 -1.88
C ASN A 91 7.97 -18.92 -2.70
N ASN A 92 6.66 -18.85 -2.47
CA ASN A 92 5.76 -19.89 -2.89
C ASN A 92 5.56 -19.54 -4.35
N PRO A 93 6.15 -20.29 -5.29
CA PRO A 93 6.40 -19.72 -6.60
C PRO A 93 5.10 -19.51 -7.39
N LEU A 94 3.99 -20.12 -6.96
CA LEU A 94 2.77 -20.26 -7.75
C LEU A 94 1.46 -20.28 -6.96
N SER A 95 1.47 -20.17 -5.61
CA SER A 95 0.24 -20.26 -4.81
C SER A 95 0.34 -19.56 -3.46
N GLY A 96 -0.78 -19.05 -2.95
CA GLY A 96 -0.86 -18.36 -1.66
C GLY A 96 -1.93 -17.26 -1.67
N PRO A 97 -2.45 -16.85 -0.49
CA PRO A 97 -3.46 -15.80 -0.40
C PRO A 97 -2.93 -14.49 -1.00
N LEU A 98 -3.64 -13.93 -1.98
CA LEU A 98 -3.40 -12.61 -2.54
C LEU A 98 -4.02 -11.55 -1.63
N VAL A 99 -3.47 -11.41 -0.42
CA VAL A 99 -3.99 -10.50 0.60
C VAL A 99 -2.95 -9.45 0.93
N VAL A 100 -3.36 -8.18 0.84
CA VAL A 100 -2.55 -7.03 1.22
C VAL A 100 -3.05 -6.43 2.53
N CYS A 101 -2.16 -5.73 3.23
CA CYS A 101 -2.45 -5.01 4.46
C CYS A 101 -3.51 -3.90 4.30
N ALA A 102 -3.48 -3.21 3.16
CA ALA A 102 -4.43 -2.17 2.80
C ALA A 102 -4.55 -2.07 1.28
N GLY A 103 -5.67 -1.52 0.80
CA GLY A 103 -5.90 -1.35 -0.63
C GLY A 103 -6.23 -2.61 -1.38
N GLN A 104 -6.87 -3.60 -0.73
CA GLN A 104 -7.23 -4.87 -1.37
C GLN A 104 -8.03 -4.67 -2.66
N VAL A 105 -9.02 -3.75 -2.64
CA VAL A 105 -9.82 -3.43 -3.84
C VAL A 105 -8.97 -2.91 -5.01
N THR A 106 -7.95 -2.10 -4.72
CA THR A 106 -7.00 -1.62 -5.73
C THR A 106 -6.07 -2.74 -6.17
N PHE A 107 -5.48 -3.48 -5.22
CA PHE A 107 -4.60 -4.61 -5.52
C PHE A 107 -5.28 -5.63 -6.44
N ASP A 108 -6.52 -6.02 -6.14
CA ASP A 108 -7.30 -6.97 -6.94
C ASP A 108 -7.58 -6.44 -8.36
N ALA A 109 -7.67 -5.12 -8.52
CA ALA A 109 -7.99 -4.45 -9.78
C ALA A 109 -6.78 -4.20 -10.70
N GLU A 110 -5.57 -4.10 -10.17
CA GLU A 110 -4.38 -3.68 -10.92
C GLU A 110 -3.67 -4.83 -11.68
N GLY A 111 -4.25 -6.04 -11.70
CA GLY A 111 -3.73 -7.14 -12.49
C GLY A 111 -4.38 -8.48 -12.18
N ASP A 112 -3.86 -9.55 -12.76
CA ASP A 112 -4.21 -10.91 -12.40
C ASP A 112 -2.98 -11.82 -12.30
N ASP A 113 -3.24 -13.07 -11.95
CA ASP A 113 -2.23 -14.12 -11.78
C ASP A 113 -2.42 -15.26 -12.81
N SER A 114 -3.16 -15.00 -13.89
CA SER A 114 -3.34 -15.94 -15.00
C SER A 114 -2.25 -15.72 -16.04
N SER A 115 -1.33 -16.67 -16.20
CA SER A 115 -0.18 -16.53 -17.11
C SER A 115 -0.55 -16.38 -18.59
N SER A 116 -1.78 -16.73 -18.97
CA SER A 116 -2.32 -16.51 -20.33
C SER A 116 -3.03 -15.17 -20.50
N SER A 117 -3.17 -14.39 -19.42
CA SER A 117 -3.86 -13.10 -19.45
C SER A 117 -2.92 -11.97 -19.85
N ARG A 118 -3.46 -11.02 -20.61
CA ARG A 118 -2.78 -9.73 -20.88
C ARG A 118 -2.54 -8.90 -19.62
N TYR A 119 -3.22 -9.23 -18.50
CA TYR A 119 -3.10 -8.54 -17.22
C TYR A 119 -2.24 -9.32 -16.22
N PHE A 120 -1.50 -10.34 -16.66
CA PHE A 120 -0.61 -11.10 -15.80
C PHE A 120 0.47 -10.19 -15.18
N SER A 121 0.34 -9.95 -13.89
CA SER A 121 1.10 -8.90 -13.20
C SER A 121 2.53 -9.30 -12.83
N ARG A 122 2.82 -10.61 -12.78
CA ARG A 122 4.08 -11.13 -12.22
C ARG A 122 5.24 -11.16 -13.22
N HIS A 123 5.03 -10.66 -14.43
CA HIS A 123 6.07 -10.36 -15.41
C HIS A 123 6.22 -8.86 -15.61
N ILE A 124 7.41 -8.44 -16.04
CA ILE A 124 7.57 -7.05 -16.48
C ILE A 124 6.65 -6.82 -17.67
N HIS A 125 5.93 -5.71 -17.66
CA HIS A 125 5.01 -5.34 -18.72
C HIS A 125 5.08 -3.84 -18.98
N TRP A 126 4.53 -3.44 -20.11
CA TRP A 126 4.37 -2.04 -20.47
C TRP A 126 2.88 -1.80 -20.69
N PRO A 127 2.18 -1.10 -19.77
CA PRO A 127 0.80 -0.73 -20.01
C PRO A 127 0.80 0.17 -21.24
N GLU A 128 0.02 -0.18 -22.28
CA GLU A 128 0.05 0.37 -23.65
C GLU A 128 -0.38 1.86 -23.75
N LYS A 129 -0.04 2.68 -22.76
CA LYS A 129 -0.17 4.14 -22.75
C LYS A 129 1.21 4.72 -23.09
N MET A 130 1.26 5.62 -24.07
CA MET A 130 2.52 6.09 -24.67
C MET A 130 3.55 6.65 -23.67
N GLU A 131 3.11 7.20 -22.53
CA GLU A 131 3.97 7.77 -21.49
C GLU A 131 4.38 6.79 -20.38
N SER A 132 3.85 5.56 -20.40
CA SER A 132 4.09 4.57 -19.35
C SER A 132 5.52 4.03 -19.39
N GLY A 133 6.05 3.73 -18.20
CA GLY A 133 7.32 3.05 -18.03
C GLY A 133 7.17 1.52 -17.98
N VAL A 134 8.30 0.84 -17.80
CA VAL A 134 8.30 -0.59 -17.46
C VAL A 134 7.62 -0.75 -16.10
N THR A 135 6.70 -1.69 -15.98
CA THR A 135 5.94 -1.98 -14.75
C THR A 135 6.11 -3.44 -14.36
N ILE A 136 6.13 -3.73 -13.07
CA ILE A 136 6.16 -5.11 -12.52
C ILE A 136 5.20 -5.21 -11.33
N GLY A 137 4.62 -6.39 -11.13
CA GLY A 137 3.59 -6.57 -10.10
C GLY A 137 2.37 -5.68 -10.37
N ARG A 138 1.70 -5.29 -9.29
CA ARG A 138 0.43 -4.54 -9.37
C ARG A 138 0.65 -3.05 -9.27
N GLY A 139 1.26 -2.48 -10.31
CA GLY A 139 1.47 -1.03 -10.46
C GLY A 139 2.78 -0.46 -9.93
N TYR A 140 3.81 -1.30 -9.72
CA TYR A 140 5.16 -0.78 -9.46
C TYR A 140 5.82 -0.34 -10.77
N ASP A 141 5.69 0.95 -11.10
CA ASP A 141 6.27 1.61 -12.27
C ASP A 141 7.74 2.02 -12.04
N LEU A 142 8.58 1.75 -13.02
CA LEU A 142 10.02 2.03 -13.03
C LEU A 142 10.38 3.34 -13.76
N GLY A 143 9.46 3.92 -14.54
CA GLY A 143 9.73 4.99 -15.50
C GLY A 143 10.13 6.33 -14.88
N SER A 144 9.82 6.55 -13.60
CA SER A 144 10.24 7.74 -12.85
C SER A 144 11.25 7.45 -11.74
N ARG A 145 11.86 6.26 -11.74
CA ARG A 145 12.79 5.80 -10.69
C ARG A 145 14.20 5.66 -11.25
N SER A 146 15.19 5.75 -10.37
CA SER A 146 16.58 5.39 -10.71
C SER A 146 16.78 3.88 -10.61
N GLU A 147 17.71 3.35 -11.40
CA GLU A 147 18.09 1.92 -11.37
C GLU A 147 18.47 1.46 -9.95
N ALA A 148 19.25 2.27 -9.22
CA ALA A 148 19.64 1.97 -7.85
C ALA A 148 18.43 1.87 -6.90
N SER A 149 17.45 2.77 -7.03
CA SER A 149 16.22 2.74 -6.23
C SER A 149 15.37 1.51 -6.55
N VAL A 150 15.20 1.19 -7.83
CA VAL A 150 14.45 0.01 -8.29
C VAL A 150 15.09 -1.28 -7.77
N SER A 151 16.41 -1.43 -7.94
CA SER A 151 17.14 -2.62 -7.47
C SER A 151 17.01 -2.80 -5.96
N SER A 152 17.18 -1.73 -5.19
CA SER A 152 17.03 -1.76 -3.72
C SER A 152 15.62 -2.16 -3.29
N GLN A 153 14.58 -1.59 -3.91
CA GLN A 153 13.19 -1.89 -3.58
C GLN A 153 12.78 -3.32 -3.96
N LEU A 154 13.23 -3.83 -5.11
CA LEU A 154 13.00 -5.22 -5.51
C LEU A 154 13.65 -6.21 -4.55
N GLN A 155 14.91 -5.97 -4.17
CA GLN A 155 15.59 -6.80 -3.17
C GLN A 155 14.89 -6.75 -1.81
N ALA A 156 14.45 -5.58 -1.36
CA ALA A 156 13.67 -5.43 -0.14
C ALA A 156 12.31 -6.17 -0.21
N ALA A 157 11.73 -6.28 -1.41
CA ALA A 157 10.53 -7.09 -1.65
C ALA A 157 10.81 -8.61 -1.71
N GLY A 158 12.07 -9.03 -1.62
CA GLY A 158 12.50 -10.42 -1.64
C GLY A 158 12.83 -10.96 -3.03
N VAL A 159 12.95 -10.09 -4.05
CA VAL A 159 13.38 -10.48 -5.40
C VAL A 159 14.88 -10.79 -5.39
N PRO A 160 15.34 -11.93 -5.94
CA PRO A 160 16.75 -12.28 -5.99
C PRO A 160 17.58 -11.19 -6.68
N VAL A 161 18.80 -10.94 -6.17
CA VAL A 161 19.68 -9.85 -6.63
C VAL A 161 19.84 -9.83 -8.15
N ASN A 162 20.12 -10.97 -8.77
CA ASN A 162 20.28 -11.05 -10.23
C ASN A 162 19.00 -10.65 -10.99
N GLN A 163 17.84 -11.12 -10.52
CA GLN A 163 16.55 -10.77 -11.12
C GLN A 163 16.23 -9.29 -10.91
N ALA A 164 16.49 -8.76 -9.71
CA ALA A 164 16.31 -7.35 -9.38
C ALA A 164 17.19 -6.45 -10.27
N THR A 165 18.47 -6.81 -10.48
CA THR A 165 19.38 -6.09 -11.38
C THR A 165 18.88 -6.11 -12.82
N MET A 166 18.39 -7.25 -13.32
CA MET A 166 17.84 -7.33 -14.68
C MET A 166 16.60 -6.43 -14.84
N ILE A 167 15.67 -6.45 -13.89
CA ILE A 167 14.48 -5.60 -13.90
C ILE A 167 14.88 -4.12 -13.80
N ALA A 168 15.83 -3.77 -12.94
CA ALA A 168 16.23 -2.40 -12.67
C ALA A 168 16.82 -1.67 -13.88
N ARG A 169 17.37 -2.38 -14.88
CA ARG A 169 17.79 -1.81 -16.17
C ARG A 169 16.64 -1.18 -16.96
N GLY A 170 15.39 -1.51 -16.62
CA GLY A 170 14.20 -0.86 -17.18
C GLY A 170 13.89 0.50 -16.56
N ALA A 171 14.63 0.92 -15.53
CA ALA A 171 14.42 2.19 -14.84
C ALA A 171 14.59 3.40 -15.78
N GLY A 172 13.70 4.38 -15.64
CA GLY A 172 13.69 5.59 -16.46
C GLY A 172 13.24 5.40 -17.92
N LEU A 173 13.09 4.15 -18.39
CA LEU A 173 12.58 3.89 -19.73
C LEU A 173 11.08 4.19 -19.79
N LYS A 174 10.66 4.85 -20.87
CA LYS A 174 9.25 5.20 -21.17
C LYS A 174 8.92 4.94 -22.63
N GLY A 175 7.63 4.84 -22.93
CA GLY A 175 7.12 4.68 -24.29
C GLY A 175 7.79 3.55 -25.06
N ASP A 176 8.28 3.84 -26.26
CA ASP A 176 8.90 2.85 -27.13
C ASP A 176 10.12 2.14 -26.53
N LEU A 177 10.89 2.84 -25.70
CA LEU A 177 12.04 2.25 -25.03
C LEU A 177 11.60 1.23 -23.98
N ALA A 178 10.57 1.55 -23.19
CA ALA A 178 9.98 0.63 -22.23
C ALA A 178 9.35 -0.59 -22.93
N ARG A 179 8.60 -0.37 -24.01
CA ARG A 179 8.01 -1.43 -24.84
C ARG A 179 9.08 -2.41 -25.35
N ARG A 180 10.16 -1.90 -25.96
CA ARG A 180 11.27 -2.72 -26.48
C ARG A 180 11.99 -3.47 -25.36
N PHE A 181 12.21 -2.82 -24.21
CA PHE A 181 12.82 -3.46 -23.07
C PHE A 181 12.01 -4.67 -22.59
N VAL A 182 10.69 -4.51 -22.45
CA VAL A 182 9.78 -5.60 -22.07
C VAL A 182 9.85 -6.74 -23.08
N LEU A 183 9.68 -6.46 -24.37
CA LEU A 183 9.72 -7.47 -25.43
C LEU A 183 11.01 -8.30 -25.42
N ASN A 184 12.15 -7.65 -25.16
CA ASN A 184 13.45 -8.30 -25.23
C ASN A 184 13.86 -9.04 -23.93
N ASN A 185 13.28 -8.68 -22.78
CA ASN A 185 13.78 -9.15 -21.48
C ASN A 185 12.75 -9.90 -20.63
N GLN A 186 11.45 -9.89 -20.97
CA GLN A 186 10.41 -10.49 -20.11
C GLN A 186 10.66 -11.97 -19.82
N ASN A 187 10.94 -12.75 -20.87
CA ASN A 187 11.17 -14.20 -20.73
C ASN A 187 12.43 -14.53 -19.93
N SER A 188 13.52 -13.77 -20.13
CA SER A 188 14.79 -14.00 -19.45
C SER A 188 14.78 -13.53 -17.99
N ILE A 189 14.03 -12.48 -17.68
CA ILE A 189 13.80 -12.00 -16.31
C ILE A 189 12.95 -12.98 -15.51
N GLY A 190 11.99 -13.63 -16.14
CA GLY A 190 11.09 -14.58 -15.50
C GLY A 190 10.03 -13.92 -14.61
N THR A 191 9.44 -14.72 -13.73
CA THR A 191 8.25 -14.37 -12.94
C THR A 191 8.64 -14.02 -11.50
N ILE A 192 7.96 -13.04 -10.90
CA ILE A 192 8.03 -12.79 -9.44
C ILE A 192 6.99 -13.63 -8.68
N SER A 193 7.23 -13.88 -7.38
CA SER A 193 6.30 -14.62 -6.51
C SER A 193 5.08 -13.77 -6.11
N HIS A 194 4.03 -14.41 -5.58
CA HIS A 194 2.88 -13.69 -5.00
C HIS A 194 3.33 -12.76 -3.87
N GLN A 195 4.23 -13.23 -3.00
CA GLN A 195 4.73 -12.42 -1.89
C GLN A 195 5.54 -11.22 -2.39
N GLN A 196 6.35 -11.38 -3.43
CA GLN A 196 7.12 -10.28 -4.02
C GLN A 196 6.21 -9.20 -4.61
N GLN A 197 5.13 -9.55 -5.33
CA GLN A 197 4.19 -8.55 -5.84
C GLN A 197 3.42 -7.83 -4.70
N ILE A 198 3.04 -8.57 -3.64
CA ILE A 198 2.41 -8.00 -2.45
C ILE A 198 3.34 -6.98 -1.80
N ASN A 199 4.60 -7.36 -1.56
CA ASN A 199 5.59 -6.50 -0.95
C ASN A 199 5.85 -5.23 -1.78
N LEU A 200 5.91 -5.35 -3.11
CA LEU A 200 6.05 -4.21 -4.01
C LEU A 200 4.85 -3.26 -3.95
N PHE A 201 3.63 -3.79 -3.99
CA PHE A 201 2.42 -2.98 -3.85
C PHE A 201 2.38 -2.26 -2.50
N GLU A 202 2.61 -2.98 -1.41
CA GLU A 202 2.60 -2.41 -0.07
C GLU A 202 3.69 -1.37 0.17
N ALA A 203 4.79 -1.43 -0.59
CA ALA A 203 5.84 -0.41 -0.55
C ALA A 203 5.41 0.92 -1.18
N ILE A 204 4.54 0.91 -2.20
CA ILE A 204 4.13 2.13 -2.93
C ILE A 204 2.76 2.66 -2.47
N TYR A 205 1.85 1.78 -2.04
CA TYR A 205 0.49 2.14 -1.64
C TYR A 205 0.40 3.28 -0.60
N PRO A 206 1.30 3.40 0.41
CA PRO A 206 1.26 4.50 1.38
C PRO A 206 1.30 5.89 0.75
N THR A 207 2.04 6.04 -0.37
CA THR A 207 2.15 7.32 -1.07
C THR A 207 0.82 7.70 -1.74
N TYR A 208 0.05 6.72 -2.20
CA TYR A 208 -1.30 6.93 -2.73
C TYR A 208 -2.31 7.25 -1.65
N VAL A 209 -2.20 6.64 -0.45
CA VAL A 209 -3.03 7.00 0.71
C VAL A 209 -2.82 8.47 1.08
N GLN A 210 -1.57 8.90 1.21
CA GLN A 210 -1.24 10.30 1.52
C GLN A 210 -1.76 11.25 0.44
N ARG A 211 -1.52 10.93 -0.84
CA ARG A 211 -2.02 11.75 -1.95
C ARG A 211 -3.54 11.82 -1.99
N ALA A 212 -4.24 10.73 -1.67
CA ALA A 212 -5.69 10.70 -1.57
C ALA A 212 -6.20 11.56 -0.42
N GLN A 213 -5.56 11.50 0.75
CA GLN A 213 -5.88 12.37 1.88
C GLN A 213 -5.68 13.85 1.52
N THR A 214 -4.56 14.20 0.88
CA THR A 214 -4.31 15.57 0.41
C THR A 214 -5.37 16.03 -0.58
N ASN A 215 -5.66 15.22 -1.61
CA ASN A 215 -6.68 15.56 -2.60
C ASN A 215 -8.06 15.69 -1.95
N TYR A 216 -8.43 14.76 -1.07
CA TYR A 216 -9.68 14.78 -0.35
C TYR A 216 -9.84 16.06 0.46
N ASN A 217 -8.83 16.39 1.29
CA ASN A 217 -8.87 17.57 2.12
C ASN A 217 -8.99 18.85 1.29
N ASN A 218 -8.22 18.96 0.21
CA ASN A 218 -8.22 20.12 -0.67
C ASN A 218 -9.56 20.29 -1.41
N TYR A 219 -10.12 19.22 -1.96
CA TYR A 219 -11.33 19.30 -2.80
C TYR A 219 -12.63 19.34 -2.01
N THR A 220 -12.62 18.92 -0.75
CA THR A 220 -13.82 18.91 0.11
C THR A 220 -13.79 20.03 1.15
N ASP A 221 -12.78 20.90 1.14
CA ASP A 221 -12.68 21.97 2.13
C ASP A 221 -13.92 22.88 2.12
N GLY A 222 -14.40 23.21 3.32
CA GLY A 222 -15.63 23.99 3.52
C GLY A 222 -16.93 23.34 3.03
N GLN A 223 -16.92 22.10 2.52
CA GLN A 223 -18.14 21.47 2.01
C GLN A 223 -19.06 20.99 3.15
N PRO A 224 -20.37 21.25 3.07
CA PRO A 224 -21.32 20.82 4.09
C PRO A 224 -21.40 19.29 4.17
N GLY A 225 -21.44 18.76 5.39
CA GLY A 225 -21.52 17.31 5.63
C GLY A 225 -20.20 16.55 5.44
N LYS A 226 -19.08 17.24 5.17
CA LYS A 226 -17.75 16.61 5.11
C LYS A 226 -17.44 15.88 6.41
N VAL A 227 -17.13 14.60 6.28
CA VAL A 227 -16.53 13.78 7.34
C VAL A 227 -15.01 13.95 7.30
N GLY A 228 -14.36 14.14 8.45
CA GLY A 228 -12.88 14.19 8.47
C GLY A 228 -12.28 12.90 7.92
N TRP A 229 -11.16 12.97 7.18
CA TRP A 229 -10.53 11.80 6.54
C TRP A 229 -10.37 10.58 7.46
N GLU A 230 -9.96 10.81 8.71
CA GLU A 230 -9.79 9.75 9.72
C GLU A 230 -11.10 9.10 10.19
N HIS A 231 -12.23 9.77 9.98
CA HIS A 231 -13.57 9.31 10.32
C HIS A 231 -14.36 8.82 9.10
N LEU A 232 -13.80 8.91 7.89
CA LEU A 232 -14.40 8.25 6.73
C LEU A 232 -14.48 6.75 6.97
N HIS A 233 -15.61 6.15 6.57
CA HIS A 233 -15.77 4.71 6.63
C HIS A 233 -14.61 4.03 5.86
N PRO A 234 -13.96 2.99 6.41
CA PRO A 234 -12.79 2.38 5.79
C PRO A 234 -13.00 1.98 4.32
N ALA A 235 -14.16 1.40 4.00
CA ALA A 235 -14.49 1.02 2.62
C ALA A 235 -14.59 2.22 1.66
N ILE A 236 -15.18 3.33 2.11
CA ILE A 236 -15.23 4.57 1.32
C ILE A 236 -13.82 5.13 1.15
N ARG A 237 -13.02 5.12 2.21
CA ARG A 237 -11.62 5.58 2.18
C ARG A 237 -10.79 4.76 1.18
N ASP A 238 -10.95 3.44 1.15
CA ASP A 238 -10.28 2.57 0.16
C ASP A 238 -10.64 2.98 -1.28
N ILE A 239 -11.91 3.31 -1.55
CA ILE A 239 -12.34 3.80 -2.87
C ILE A 239 -11.77 5.19 -3.18
N MET A 240 -11.66 6.09 -2.20
CA MET A 240 -11.01 7.39 -2.41
C MET A 240 -9.53 7.22 -2.81
N VAL A 241 -8.83 6.24 -2.20
CA VAL A 241 -7.44 5.92 -2.57
C VAL A 241 -7.38 5.29 -3.96
N ASP A 242 -8.28 4.38 -4.30
CA ASP A 242 -8.36 3.77 -5.64
C ASP A 242 -8.56 4.82 -6.74
N PHE A 243 -9.43 5.82 -6.52
CA PHE A 243 -9.61 6.94 -7.44
C PHE A 243 -8.29 7.67 -7.72
N VAL A 244 -7.51 7.95 -6.68
CA VAL A 244 -6.20 8.59 -6.83
C VAL A 244 -5.19 7.66 -7.51
N TYR A 245 -5.21 6.37 -7.19
CA TYR A 245 -4.36 5.36 -7.84
C TYR A 245 -4.58 5.34 -9.36
N GLN A 246 -5.84 5.45 -9.78
CA GLN A 246 -6.25 5.53 -11.18
C GLN A 246 -6.04 6.88 -11.85
N GLY A 247 -5.54 7.88 -11.12
CA GLY A 247 -5.26 9.21 -11.67
C GLY A 247 -6.46 10.16 -11.70
N TRP A 248 -7.56 9.85 -11.01
CA TRP A 248 -8.71 10.76 -10.82
C TRP A 248 -8.38 11.87 -9.82
N THR A 249 -7.38 12.70 -10.15
CA THR A 249 -6.83 13.72 -9.24
C THR A 249 -7.03 15.16 -9.72
N LYS A 250 -7.66 15.37 -10.88
CA LYS A 250 -7.76 16.70 -11.53
C LYS A 250 -9.13 17.39 -11.32
N GLY A 251 -9.93 16.96 -10.34
CA GLY A 251 -11.21 17.58 -10.08
C GLY A 251 -11.85 17.12 -8.76
N PRO A 252 -12.84 17.88 -8.25
CA PRO A 252 -13.40 17.65 -6.92
C PRO A 252 -14.39 16.49 -6.86
N ARG A 253 -15.06 16.18 -7.98
CA ARG A 253 -16.20 15.23 -8.02
C ARG A 253 -15.92 13.87 -7.37
N PRO A 254 -14.79 13.19 -7.62
CA PRO A 254 -14.50 11.90 -7.00
C PRO A 254 -14.41 11.97 -5.47
N MET A 255 -13.81 13.05 -4.94
CA MET A 255 -13.65 13.24 -3.49
C MET A 255 -14.95 13.68 -2.83
N MET A 256 -15.72 14.56 -3.48
CA MET A 256 -17.02 15.01 -2.98
C MET A 256 -18.04 13.87 -2.91
N ALA A 257 -18.03 12.95 -3.88
CA ALA A 257 -18.96 11.82 -3.91
C ALA A 257 -18.84 10.89 -2.69
N GLY A 258 -17.65 10.80 -2.06
CA GLY A 258 -17.42 9.98 -0.87
C GLY A 258 -17.38 10.76 0.44
N MET A 259 -17.60 12.08 0.45
CA MET A 259 -17.22 12.90 1.59
C MET A 259 -18.14 12.80 2.82
N THR A 260 -19.36 12.29 2.65
CA THR A 260 -20.43 12.31 3.67
C THR A 260 -20.64 10.97 4.36
N ASN A 261 -19.80 9.96 4.09
CA ASN A 261 -20.03 8.55 4.47
C ASN A 261 -21.30 7.91 3.88
N ASP A 262 -21.93 8.54 2.88
CA ASP A 262 -23.07 7.98 2.17
C ASP A 262 -22.62 7.01 1.07
N PHE A 263 -22.84 5.72 1.31
CA PHE A 263 -22.51 4.65 0.38
C PHE A 263 -23.33 4.73 -0.90
N ASP A 264 -24.61 5.07 -0.83
CA ASP A 264 -25.51 5.08 -1.98
C ASP A 264 -25.15 6.23 -2.92
N THR A 265 -24.80 7.40 -2.36
CA THR A 265 -24.27 8.52 -3.15
C THR A 265 -22.98 8.14 -3.90
N LEU A 266 -22.03 7.49 -3.22
CA LEU A 266 -20.76 7.09 -3.85
C LEU A 266 -20.96 5.99 -4.90
N ILE A 267 -21.79 4.98 -4.61
CA ILE A 267 -22.15 3.93 -5.56
C ILE A 267 -22.81 4.53 -6.79
N HIS A 268 -23.80 5.41 -6.59
CA HIS A 268 -24.48 6.10 -7.68
C HIS A 268 -23.50 6.87 -8.56
N TYR A 269 -22.56 7.61 -7.95
CA TYR A 269 -21.53 8.33 -8.68
C TYR A 269 -20.64 7.41 -9.54
N ILE A 270 -20.21 6.27 -8.99
CA ILE A 270 -19.37 5.28 -9.70
C ILE A 270 -20.12 4.70 -10.91
N GLU A 271 -21.39 4.33 -10.73
CA GLU A 271 -22.18 3.64 -11.76
C GLU A 271 -22.71 4.58 -12.85
N ASN A 272 -22.92 5.86 -12.51
CA ASN A 272 -23.52 6.85 -13.42
C ASN A 272 -22.52 7.83 -14.03
N THR A 273 -21.24 7.82 -13.62
CA THR A 273 -20.19 8.60 -14.28
C THR A 273 -19.61 7.81 -15.46
N PRO A 274 -19.78 8.25 -16.73
CA PRO A 274 -19.37 7.47 -17.90
C PRO A 274 -17.91 7.01 -17.87
N ALA A 275 -17.01 7.91 -17.50
CA ALA A 275 -15.58 7.65 -17.46
C ALA A 275 -15.15 6.70 -16.31
N MET A 276 -15.97 6.57 -15.25
CA MET A 276 -15.74 5.57 -14.19
C MET A 276 -16.31 4.21 -14.55
N ARG A 277 -17.46 4.20 -15.22
CA ARG A 277 -18.17 3.00 -15.64
C ARG A 277 -17.36 2.16 -16.63
N GLU A 278 -16.59 2.81 -17.51
CA GLU A 278 -15.74 2.13 -18.51
C GLU A 278 -14.75 1.13 -17.87
N GLY A 279 -14.21 1.43 -16.68
CA GLY A 279 -13.31 0.54 -15.95
C GLY A 279 -13.98 -0.29 -14.85
N GLU A 280 -15.28 -0.12 -14.59
CA GLU A 280 -15.91 -0.64 -13.38
C GLU A 280 -16.05 -2.17 -13.37
N ALA A 281 -16.21 -2.80 -14.53
CA ALA A 281 -16.34 -4.26 -14.63
C ALA A 281 -15.11 -5.01 -14.05
N GLY A 282 -13.92 -4.45 -14.24
CA GLY A 282 -12.67 -4.98 -13.69
C GLY A 282 -12.45 -4.61 -12.22
N ARG A 283 -12.85 -3.40 -11.80
CA ARG A 283 -12.56 -2.88 -10.45
C ARG A 283 -13.58 -3.25 -9.38
N ARG A 284 -14.86 -3.37 -9.76
CA ARG A 284 -15.97 -3.78 -8.88
C ARG A 284 -16.09 -2.93 -7.61
N ARG A 285 -15.79 -1.63 -7.68
CA ARG A 285 -15.85 -0.67 -6.55
C ARG A 285 -17.25 -0.55 -5.99
N ALA A 286 -18.29 -0.48 -6.82
CA ALA A 286 -19.67 -0.41 -6.37
C ALA A 286 -20.07 -1.67 -5.58
N ASN A 287 -19.65 -2.85 -6.06
CA ASN A 287 -19.88 -4.11 -5.37
C ASN A 287 -19.06 -4.22 -4.07
N TYR A 288 -17.84 -3.68 -4.05
CA TYR A 288 -17.03 -3.57 -2.84
C TYR A 288 -17.75 -2.74 -1.77
N LEU A 289 -18.28 -1.56 -2.14
CA LEU A 289 -19.03 -0.70 -1.24
C LEU A 289 -20.29 -1.39 -0.70
N ARG A 290 -21.10 -2.02 -1.56
CA ARG A 290 -22.32 -2.75 -1.15
C ARG A 290 -22.04 -3.86 -0.11
N LYS A 291 -20.89 -4.52 -0.22
CA LYS A 291 -20.48 -5.60 0.69
C LYS A 291 -19.94 -5.12 2.03
N ASN A 292 -19.49 -3.86 2.11
CA ASN A 292 -18.75 -3.31 3.25
C ASN A 292 -19.43 -2.06 3.83
N ARG A 293 -20.76 -1.97 3.72
CA ARG A 293 -21.58 -0.93 4.34
C ARG A 293 -21.84 -1.20 5.82
#